data_AF-A0A2H5A1T6-F1
#
_entry.id   AF-A0A2H5A1T6-F1
#
_cell.length_a   1.000
_cell.length_b   1.000
_cell.length_c   1.000
_cell.angle_alpha   90.00
_cell.angle_beta   90.00
_cell.angle_gamma   90.00
#
_symmetry.space_group_name_H-M   'P 1'
#
loop_
_entity.id
_entity.type
_entity.pdbx_description
1 polymer ?
#
loop_
_entity_poly.entity_id
_entity_poly.type
_entity_poly.pdbx_seq_one_letter_code
_entity_poly.pdbx_strand_id
1 'polypeptide(L)' 'MSILDSVKEALTSQPEAKSRPDDGSQGAYWCDDCGVRIRDVELEGEAVCPDCGEEMRFERSAGRDCAC' A
#
# COMPACT_ATOMS: atom_id res chain seq x y z
N MET A 1 11.95 -24.38 -26.48
CA MET A 1 11.33 -23.39 -25.57
C MET A 1 12.46 -22.63 -24.91
N SER A 2 12.73 -21.41 -25.39
CA SER A 2 13.83 -20.58 -24.88
C SER A 2 13.42 -19.90 -23.58
N ILE A 3 14.36 -19.76 -22.64
CA ILE A 3 14.18 -18.98 -21.40
C ILE A 3 13.65 -17.55 -21.64
N LEU A 4 13.93 -16.98 -22.80
CA LEU A 4 13.45 -15.66 -23.23
C LEU A 4 11.93 -15.62 -23.41
N ASP A 5 11.34 -16.75 -23.80
CA ASP A 5 9.88 -16.90 -23.95
C ASP A 5 9.22 -16.96 -22.57
N SER A 6 9.84 -17.69 -21.61
CA SER A 6 9.36 -17.78 -20.23
C SER A 6 9.39 -16.46 -19.46
N VAL A 7 10.41 -15.62 -19.67
CA VAL A 7 10.46 -14.27 -19.05
C VAL A 7 9.41 -13.35 -19.66
N LYS A 8 9.15 -13.46 -20.96
CA LYS A 8 8.10 -12.69 -21.63
C LYS A 8 6.72 -13.09 -21.13
N GLU A 9 6.45 -14.38 -20.98
CA GLU A 9 5.20 -14.94 -20.44
C GLU A 9 4.98 -14.51 -18.97
N ALA A 10 6.05 -14.46 -18.16
CA ALA A 10 5.98 -13.98 -16.78
C ALA A 10 5.70 -12.48 -16.67
N LEU A 11 6.18 -11.67 -17.63
CA LEU A 11 5.93 -10.23 -17.66
C LEU A 11 4.55 -9.88 -18.26
N THR A 12 4.06 -10.65 -19.24
CA THR A 12 2.69 -10.55 -19.77
C THR A 12 1.65 -11.19 -18.86
N SER A 13 2.07 -12.06 -17.94
CA SER A 13 1.34 -12.36 -16.72
C SER A 13 1.39 -11.14 -15.80
N GLN A 14 0.89 -10.01 -16.30
CA GLN A 14 0.41 -8.96 -15.42
C GLN A 14 -0.53 -9.69 -14.47
N PRO A 15 -0.25 -9.75 -13.15
CA PRO A 15 -1.29 -10.17 -12.23
C PRO A 15 -2.44 -9.26 -12.60
N GLU A 16 -3.51 -9.86 -13.13
CA GLU A 16 -4.75 -9.16 -13.43
C GLU A 16 -4.90 -8.23 -12.25
N ALA A 17 -4.86 -6.93 -12.53
CA ALA A 17 -4.97 -5.93 -11.50
C ALA A 17 -6.29 -6.25 -10.80
N LYS A 18 -6.24 -7.12 -9.78
CA LYS A 18 -7.32 -7.40 -8.88
C LYS A 18 -7.43 -6.04 -8.27
N SER A 19 -8.34 -5.25 -8.81
CA SER A 19 -8.74 -3.99 -8.23
C SER A 19 -9.01 -4.38 -6.80
N ARG A 20 -8.05 -4.06 -5.92
CA ARG A 20 -8.28 -4.18 -4.50
C ARG A 20 -9.62 -3.48 -4.32
N PRO A 21 -10.62 -4.14 -3.70
CA PRO A 21 -11.92 -3.51 -3.52
C PRO A 21 -11.65 -2.10 -3.04
N ASP A 22 -12.12 -1.12 -3.81
CA ASP A 22 -12.00 0.28 -3.42
C ASP A 22 -12.86 0.40 -2.17
N ASP A 23 -12.23 0.22 -1.02
CA ASP A 23 -12.87 0.26 0.28
C ASP A 23 -12.99 1.70 0.79
N GLY A 24 -12.86 2.66 -0.13
CA GLY A 24 -12.89 4.10 0.13
C GLY A 24 -11.62 4.65 0.77
N SER A 25 -10.58 3.83 0.91
CA SER A 25 -9.32 4.23 1.54
C SER A 25 -8.56 5.23 0.67
N GLN A 26 -8.33 6.42 1.20
CA GLN A 26 -7.52 7.47 0.58
C GLN A 26 -6.03 7.35 0.95
N GLY A 27 -5.70 6.51 1.94
CA GLY A 27 -4.33 6.34 2.40
C GLY A 27 -4.19 5.53 3.68
N ALA A 28 -3.08 5.74 4.37
CA ALA A 28 -2.79 5.16 5.66
C ALA A 28 -1.96 6.14 6.49
N TYR A 29 -2.02 6.01 7.80
CA TYR A 29 -1.14 6.67 8.73
C TYR A 29 0.03 5.76 9.05
N TRP A 30 1.23 6.32 9.04
CA TRP A 30 2.49 5.63 9.32
C TRP A 30 3.23 6.30 10.48
N CYS A 31 3.68 5.50 11.44
CA CYS A 31 4.60 5.94 12.48
C CYS A 31 6.03 5.54 12.07
N ASP A 32 6.93 6.52 11.89
CA ASP A 32 8.30 6.25 11.47
C ASP A 32 9.15 5.57 12.56
N ASP A 33 8.85 5.82 13.84
CA ASP A 33 9.61 5.26 14.96
C ASP A 33 9.24 3.79 15.24
N CYS A 34 7.94 3.48 15.25
CA CYS A 34 7.45 2.14 15.55
C CYS A 34 7.23 1.27 14.31
N GLY A 35 7.21 1.86 13.11
CA GLY A 35 6.88 1.15 11.87
C GLY A 35 5.43 0.67 11.79
N VAL A 36 4.55 1.24 12.61
CA VAL A 36 3.13 0.90 12.66
C VAL A 36 2.39 1.60 11.52
N ARG A 37 1.52 0.85 10.84
CA ARG A 37 0.66 1.36 9.77
C ARG A 37 -0.80 1.10 10.08
N ILE A 38 -1.61 2.16 10.03
CA ILE A 38 -3.06 2.10 10.25
C ILE A 38 -3.75 2.68 9.03
N ARG A 39 -4.73 2.00 8.44
CA ARG A 39 -5.43 2.60 7.29
C ARG A 39 -6.32 3.74 7.71
N ASP A 40 -6.52 4.69 6.82
CA ASP A 40 -7.40 5.85 7.09
C ASP A 40 -8.83 5.44 7.44
N VAL A 41 -9.35 4.40 6.79
CA VAL A 41 -10.68 3.82 7.06
C VAL A 41 -10.75 3.01 8.36
N GLU A 42 -9.60 2.65 8.94
CA GLU A 42 -9.49 1.91 10.20
C GLU A 42 -9.13 2.84 11.38
N LEU A 43 -8.83 4.11 11.11
CA LEU A 43 -8.47 5.08 12.15
C LEU A 43 -9.75 5.64 12.80
N GLU A 44 -9.97 5.27 14.06
CA GLU A 44 -11.04 5.82 14.88
C GLU A 44 -10.51 6.96 15.76
N GLY A 45 -10.59 8.20 15.26
CA GLY A 45 -10.22 9.40 16.02
C GLY A 45 -8.93 10.06 15.57
N GLU A 46 -8.04 10.37 16.52
CA GLU A 46 -6.78 11.08 16.26
C GLU A 46 -5.74 10.15 15.64
N ALA A 47 -4.93 10.68 14.73
CA ALA A 47 -3.88 9.95 14.02
C ALA A 47 -2.64 9.75 14.89
N VAL A 48 -2.79 9.00 15.98
CA VAL A 48 -1.75 8.78 16.99
C VAL A 48 -1.35 7.31 17.01
N CYS A 49 -0.05 7.05 17.13
CA CYS A 49 0.48 5.70 17.19
C CYS A 49 0.05 5.00 18.49
N PRO A 50 -0.56 3.81 18.43
CA PRO A 50 -1.00 3.09 19.63
C PRO A 50 0.15 2.60 20.52
N ASP A 51 1.36 2.49 19.98
CA ASP A 51 2.52 1.95 20.70
C ASP A 51 3.31 3.04 21.45
N CYS A 52 3.48 4.23 20.85
CA CYS A 52 4.29 5.31 21.43
C CYS A 52 3.51 6.59 21.75
N GLY A 53 2.29 6.75 21.25
CA GLY A 53 1.50 7.96 21.45
C GLY A 53 1.92 9.17 20.60
N GLU A 54 2.82 8.99 19.63
CA GLU A 54 3.28 10.06 18.73
C GLU A 54 2.33 10.27 17.55
N GLU A 55 2.29 11.49 17.00
CA GLU A 55 1.52 11.80 15.79
C GLU A 55 2.03 10.99 14.58
N MET A 56 1.11 10.37 13.85
CA MET A 56 1.42 9.57 12.68
C MET A 56 1.32 10.40 11.39
N ARG A 57 2.24 10.17 10.46
CA ARG A 57 2.23 10.81 9.14
C ARG A 57 1.19 10.16 8.23
N PHE A 58 0.34 10.97 7.59
CA PHE A 58 -0.53 10.48 6.52
C PHE A 58 0.26 10.20 5.23
N GLU A 59 0.20 8.96 4.77
CA GLU A 59 0.72 8.49 3.50
C GLU A 59 -0.45 8.17 2.57
N ARG A 60 -0.54 8.89 1.45
CA ARG A 60 -1.50 8.54 0.40
C ARG A 60 -1.14 7.19 -0.17
N SER A 61 -2.12 6.30 -0.28
CA SER A 61 -1.98 5.10 -1.09
C SER A 61 -1.86 5.58 -2.53
N ALA A 62 -0.64 5.69 -3.05
CA ALA A 62 -0.42 6.00 -4.46
C ALA A 62 -1.07 4.88 -5.25
N GLY A 63 -2.25 5.15 -5.82
CA GLY A 63 -2.90 4.24 -6.74
C GLY A 63 -1.98 4.05 -7.93
N ARG A 64 -1.20 2.97 -7.93
CA ARG A 64 -0.39 2.48 -9.06
C ARG A 64 0.53 3.51 -9.74
N ASP A 65 1.10 4.48 -9.02
CA ASP A 65 2.27 5.20 -9.54
C ASP A 65 3.55 4.50 -9.08
N CYS A 66 3.66 3.21 -9.41
CA CYS A 66 4.99 2.61 -9.55
C CYS A 66 5.59 3.21 -10.83
N ALA A 67 6.19 4.39 -10.71
CA ALA A 67 7.15 4.88 -11.69
C ALA A 67 8.42 4.00 -11.58
N CYS A 68 8.33 2.78 -12.10
CA CYS A 68 9.43 1.83 -12.20
C CYS A 68 9.44 1.20 -13.59
#